data_AF-A0A3B9FMF9-F1
#
_entry.id   AF-A0A3B9FMF9-F1
#
_cell.length_a   1.000
_cell.length_b   1.000
_cell.length_c   1.000
_cell.angle_alpha   90.00
_cell.angle_beta   90.00
_cell.angle_gamma   90.00
#
_symmetry.space_group_name_H-M   'P 1'
#
loop_
_entity.id
_entity.type
_entity.pdbx_description
1 polymer ?
#
loop_
_entity_poly.entity_id
_entity_poly.type
_entity_poly.pdbx_seq_one_letter_code
_entity_poly.pdbx_strand_id
1 'polypeptide(L)'
;YWNLSFGKRPVSEMYALWNDPDCVRNLSGMREYQNLERSLKSQLLGELKEQRDPRVYDRGFIFEKYPFVGDWNDFYERYRSGKTTPRTGWVNQNDYERRPLD
;
A
#
# COMPACT_ATOMS: atom_id res chain seq x y z
N TYR A 1 2.60 22.83 -4.17
CA TYR A 1 3.03 21.42 -4.26
C TYR A 1 2.43 20.48 -3.20
N TRP A 2 1.65 20.97 -2.22
CA TRP A 2 1.06 20.10 -1.16
C TRP A 2 0.23 18.92 -1.68
N ASN A 3 -0.69 19.16 -2.62
CA ASN A 3 -1.59 18.09 -3.10
C ASN A 3 -0.86 16.96 -3.85
N LEU A 4 0.23 17.27 -4.56
CA LEU A 4 1.04 16.24 -5.23
C LEU A 4 1.85 15.41 -4.23
N SER A 5 2.20 15.99 -3.07
CA SER A 5 3.01 15.33 -2.04
C SER A 5 2.18 14.59 -0.98
N PHE A 6 1.05 15.18 -0.57
CA PHE A 6 0.27 14.75 0.60
C PHE A 6 -1.24 14.65 0.32
N GLY A 7 -1.69 15.01 -0.89
CA GLY A 7 -3.09 14.91 -1.26
C GLY A 7 -3.54 13.46 -1.39
N LYS A 8 -4.83 13.21 -1.11
CA LYS A 8 -5.44 11.91 -1.43
C LYS A 8 -5.47 11.73 -2.94
N ARG A 9 -5.02 10.55 -3.39
CA ARG A 9 -5.13 10.17 -4.80
C ARG A 9 -6.57 9.83 -5.16
N PRO A 10 -7.02 10.14 -6.38
CA PRO A 10 -8.30 9.66 -6.88
C PRO A 10 -8.28 8.14 -7.06
N VAL A 11 -9.46 7.56 -7.32
CA VAL A 11 -9.62 6.11 -7.52
C VAL A 11 -8.88 5.60 -8.77
N SER A 12 -8.73 6.45 -9.78
CA SER A 12 -8.06 6.12 -11.04
C SER A 12 -7.14 7.25 -11.49
N GLU A 13 -6.00 6.86 -12.07
CA GLU A 13 -5.04 7.76 -12.68
C GLU A 13 -4.62 7.20 -14.03
N MET A 14 -4.48 8.06 -15.04
CA MET A 14 -4.02 7.70 -16.38
C MET A 14 -3.06 8.78 -16.87
N TYR A 15 -1.90 8.38 -17.37
CA TYR A 15 -0.82 9.30 -17.74
C TYR A 15 -0.35 9.04 -19.17
N ALA A 16 0.02 10.12 -19.87
CA ALA A 16 0.60 10.04 -21.21
C ALA A 16 2.12 10.22 -21.13
N LEU A 17 2.84 9.11 -20.94
CA LEU A 17 4.28 9.10 -20.62
C LEU A 17 5.16 9.86 -21.63
N TRP A 18 4.79 9.88 -22.91
CA TRP A 18 5.52 10.63 -23.93
C TRP A 18 5.58 12.14 -23.66
N ASN A 19 4.52 12.69 -23.08
CA ASN A 19 4.39 14.13 -22.82
C ASN A 19 4.52 14.46 -21.32
N ASP A 20 4.39 13.45 -20.46
CA ASP A 20 4.40 13.56 -18.99
C ASP A 20 5.11 12.34 -18.39
N PRO A 21 6.45 12.26 -18.52
CA PRO A 21 7.23 11.11 -18.03
C PRO A 21 7.21 11.01 -16.50
N ASP A 22 7.00 12.14 -15.82
CA ASP A 22 6.97 12.22 -14.35
C ASP A 22 5.58 11.89 -13.76
N CYS A 23 4.59 11.55 -14.60
CA CYS A 23 3.22 11.21 -14.20
C CYS A 23 2.56 12.28 -13.29
N VAL A 24 2.70 13.56 -13.63
CA VAL A 24 2.17 14.67 -12.82
C VAL A 24 0.75 15.05 -13.26
N ARG A 25 0.41 14.88 -14.54
CA ARG A 25 -0.86 15.30 -15.13
C ARG A 25 -1.79 14.12 -15.35
N ASN A 26 -2.62 13.84 -14.36
CA ASN A 26 -3.65 12.81 -14.46
C ASN A 26 -4.71 13.16 -15.53
N LEU A 27 -4.91 12.27 -16.50
CA LEU A 27 -5.88 12.35 -17.61
C LEU A 27 -7.19 11.59 -17.33
N SER A 28 -7.25 10.84 -16.22
CA SER A 28 -8.43 10.06 -15.82
C SER A 28 -9.66 10.97 -15.68
N GLY A 29 -10.81 10.51 -16.20
CA GLY A 29 -12.08 11.23 -16.13
C GLY A 29 -12.25 12.38 -17.14
N MET A 30 -11.22 12.74 -17.90
CA MET A 30 -11.34 13.73 -18.98
C MET A 30 -12.13 13.14 -20.16
N ARG A 31 -13.12 13.89 -20.65
CA ARG A 31 -14.05 13.44 -21.71
C ARG A 31 -13.34 12.94 -22.97
N GLU A 32 -12.26 13.62 -23.36
CA GLU A 32 -11.45 13.32 -24.54
C GLU A 32 -10.80 11.94 -24.48
N TYR A 33 -10.50 11.43 -23.28
CA TYR A 33 -9.79 10.17 -23.09
C TYR A 33 -10.65 9.03 -22.56
N GLN A 34 -11.96 9.20 -22.38
CA GLN A 34 -12.84 8.19 -21.78
C GLN A 34 -12.82 6.84 -22.50
N ASN A 35 -12.73 6.84 -23.83
CA ASN A 35 -12.66 5.59 -24.61
C ASN A 35 -11.34 4.85 -24.36
N LEU A 36 -10.23 5.58 -24.37
CA LEU A 36 -8.91 5.03 -24.09
C LEU A 36 -8.81 4.52 -22.65
N GLU A 37 -9.29 5.30 -21.69
CA GLU A 37 -9.31 4.92 -20.28
C GLU A 37 -10.12 3.63 -20.04
N ARG A 38 -11.30 3.50 -20.67
CA ARG A 38 -12.09 2.26 -20.59
C ARG A 38 -11.37 1.06 -21.20
N SER A 39 -10.69 1.25 -22.33
CA SER A 39 -9.92 0.19 -22.99
C SER A 39 -8.76 -0.28 -22.11
N LEU A 40 -7.96 0.66 -21.60
CA LEU A 40 -6.83 0.35 -20.70
C LEU A 40 -7.29 -0.29 -19.40
N LYS A 41 -8.40 0.18 -18.82
CA LYS A 41 -8.99 -0.43 -17.61
C LYS A 41 -9.45 -1.86 -17.88
N SER A 42 -10.04 -2.12 -19.04
CA SER A 42 -10.44 -3.47 -19.44
C SER A 42 -9.22 -4.39 -19.60
N GLN A 43 -8.14 -3.89 -20.21
CA GLN A 43 -6.89 -4.63 -20.35
C GLN A 43 -6.29 -4.95 -18.98
N LEU A 44 -6.12 -3.93 -18.12
CA LEU A 44 -5.59 -4.08 -16.76
C LEU A 44 -6.35 -5.16 -15.98
N LEU A 45 -7.68 -5.09 -15.96
CA LEU A 45 -8.49 -6.06 -15.22
C LEU A 45 -8.49 -7.45 -15.88
N GLY A 46 -8.32 -7.53 -17.21
CA GLY A 46 -8.16 -8.80 -17.93
C GLY A 46 -6.88 -9.51 -17.53
N GLU A 47 -5.74 -8.80 -17.59
CA GLU A 47 -4.42 -9.32 -17.24
C GLU A 47 -4.34 -9.71 -15.75
N LEU A 48 -4.89 -8.89 -14.84
CA LEU A 48 -4.93 -9.23 -13.41
C LEU A 48 -5.75 -10.50 -13.14
N LYS A 49 -6.86 -10.71 -13.86
CA LYS A 49 -7.65 -11.93 -13.76
C LYS A 49 -6.90 -13.15 -14.30
N GLU A 50 -6.20 -13.01 -15.42
CA GLU A 50 -5.36 -14.06 -16.00
C GLU A 50 -4.26 -14.49 -15.03
N GLN A 51 -3.62 -13.52 -14.38
CA GLN A 51 -2.61 -13.74 -13.34
C GLN A 51 -3.19 -14.24 -12.02
N ARG A 52 -4.52 -14.32 -11.89
CA ARG A 52 -5.24 -14.72 -10.68
C ARG A 52 -4.92 -13.82 -9.48
N ASP A 53 -4.77 -12.51 -9.71
CA ASP A 53 -4.47 -11.55 -8.65
C ASP A 53 -5.58 -11.57 -7.58
N PRO A 54 -5.28 -11.82 -6.29
CA PRO A 54 -6.31 -11.90 -5.25
C PRO A 54 -7.13 -10.61 -5.08
N ARG A 55 -6.56 -9.44 -5.38
CA ARG A 55 -7.22 -8.14 -5.19
C ARG A 55 -8.42 -7.97 -6.12
N VAL A 56 -8.38 -8.52 -7.34
CA VAL A 56 -9.52 -8.41 -8.28
C VAL A 56 -10.68 -9.35 -7.95
N TYR A 57 -10.48 -10.29 -7.00
CA TYR A 57 -11.51 -11.24 -6.54
C TYR A 57 -11.98 -10.95 -5.11
N ASP A 58 -11.77 -9.73 -4.60
CA ASP A 58 -12.08 -9.35 -3.21
C ASP A 58 -11.37 -10.22 -2.16
N ARG A 59 -10.19 -10.72 -2.51
CA ARG A 59 -9.30 -11.52 -1.63
C ARG A 59 -8.04 -10.75 -1.26
N GLY A 60 -8.12 -9.41 -1.26
CA GLY A 60 -7.01 -8.54 -0.87
C GLY A 60 -6.56 -8.76 0.58
N PHE A 61 -7.46 -9.22 1.46
CA PHE A 61 -7.13 -9.54 2.86
C PHE A 61 -5.99 -10.56 3.02
N ILE A 62 -5.70 -11.35 1.99
CA ILE A 62 -4.61 -12.33 2.03
C ILE A 62 -3.27 -11.64 2.26
N PHE A 63 -3.06 -10.46 1.67
CA PHE A 63 -1.81 -9.71 1.82
C PHE A 63 -1.56 -9.23 3.25
N GLU A 64 -2.63 -8.88 3.98
CA GLU A 64 -2.57 -8.48 5.39
C GLU A 64 -2.34 -9.66 6.35
N LYS A 65 -2.57 -10.90 5.88
CA LYS A 65 -2.41 -12.11 6.69
C LYS A 65 -1.01 -12.70 6.62
N TYR A 66 -0.17 -12.25 5.71
CA TYR A 66 1.19 -12.77 5.64
C TYR A 66 1.95 -12.36 6.90
N PRO A 67 2.58 -13.32 7.60
CA PRO A 67 3.37 -12.99 8.77
C PRO A 67 4.54 -12.11 8.34
N PHE A 68 4.92 -11.20 9.23
CA PHE A 68 6.18 -10.49 9.10
C PHE A 68 7.33 -11.50 9.04
N VAL A 69 8.35 -11.21 8.24
CA VAL A 69 9.52 -12.07 8.11
C VAL A 69 10.31 -12.06 9.42
N GLY A 70 10.29 -13.19 10.14
CA GLY A 70 10.98 -13.39 11.42
C GLY A 70 10.04 -13.43 12.63
N ASP A 71 10.63 -13.43 13.83
CA ASP A 71 9.89 -13.67 15.08
C ASP A 71 9.11 -12.44 15.59
N TRP A 72 9.08 -11.36 14.82
CA TRP A 72 8.54 -10.03 15.15
C TRP A 72 7.03 -9.91 15.03
N ASN A 73 6.35 -10.97 14.60
CA ASN A 73 4.89 -10.99 14.55
C ASN A 73 4.31 -10.62 15.92
N ASP A 74 3.34 -9.70 15.89
CA ASP A 74 2.65 -9.16 17.06
C ASP A 74 3.59 -8.56 18.13
N PHE A 75 4.74 -8.00 17.73
CA PHE A 75 5.75 -7.49 18.68
C PHE A 75 5.16 -6.49 19.69
N TYR A 76 4.41 -5.48 19.22
CA TYR A 76 3.81 -4.46 20.09
C TYR A 76 2.84 -5.09 21.10
N GLU A 77 1.95 -5.97 20.66
CA GLU A 77 0.98 -6.63 21.53
C GLU A 77 1.65 -7.59 22.53
N ARG A 78 2.69 -8.32 22.10
CA ARG A 78 3.50 -9.17 22.99
C ARG A 78 4.21 -8.33 24.05
N TYR A 79 4.83 -7.23 23.64
CA TYR A 79 5.50 -6.29 24.54
C TYR A 79 4.52 -5.71 25.56
N ARG A 80 3.37 -5.19 25.11
CA ARG A 80 2.33 -4.61 25.97
C ARG A 80 1.71 -5.60 26.94
N SER A 81 1.59 -6.87 26.55
CA SER A 81 1.04 -7.94 27.40
C SER A 81 2.08 -8.60 28.33
N GLY A 82 3.34 -8.17 28.29
CA GLY A 82 4.43 -8.76 29.09
C GLY A 82 4.89 -10.14 28.61
N LYS A 83 4.48 -10.57 27.41
CA LYS A 83 4.96 -11.82 26.80
C LYS A 83 6.41 -11.62 26.31
N THR A 84 7.17 -12.71 26.27
CA THR A 84 8.53 -12.70 25.73
C THR A 84 8.53 -12.17 24.30
N THR A 85 9.35 -11.15 24.04
CA THR A 85 9.57 -10.58 22.72
C THR A 85 10.95 -10.97 22.18
N PRO A 86 11.11 -11.18 20.87
CA PRO A 86 12.43 -11.33 20.26
C PRO A 86 13.31 -10.10 20.51
N ARG A 87 14.64 -10.27 20.50
CA ARG A 87 15.61 -9.19 20.75
C ARG A 87 15.84 -8.36 19.50
N THR A 88 15.43 -7.09 19.51
CA THR A 88 15.46 -6.22 18.32
C THR A 88 16.87 -6.04 17.79
N GLY A 89 17.85 -5.85 18.65
CA GLY A 89 19.25 -5.65 18.21
C GLY A 89 19.51 -4.26 17.62
N TRP A 90 18.49 -3.50 17.23
CA TRP A 90 18.55 -2.09 16.82
C TRP A 90 17.96 -1.11 17.85
N VAL A 91 17.37 -1.61 18.95
CA VAL A 91 16.85 -0.78 20.06
C VAL A 91 17.69 -1.09 21.31
N ASN A 92 18.18 -0.06 22.01
CA ASN A 92 18.87 -0.29 23.27
C ASN A 92 17.86 -0.72 24.34
N GLN A 93 18.30 -1.54 25.28
CA GLN A 93 17.42 -2.04 26.34
C GLN A 93 16.81 -0.90 27.19
N ASN A 94 17.49 0.24 27.28
CA ASN A 94 17.01 1.41 28.02
C ASN A 94 16.03 2.30 27.23
N ASP A 95 15.86 2.07 25.93
CA ASP A 95 14.92 2.84 25.09
C ASP A 95 13.48 2.31 25.23
N TYR A 96 13.31 1.10 25.78
CA TYR A 96 12.00 0.56 26.10
C TYR A 96 11.38 1.31 27.28
N GLU A 97 10.12 1.72 27.11
CA GLU A 97 9.34 2.35 28.16
C GLU A 97 9.26 1.41 29.38
N ARG A 98 9.67 1.93 30.55
CA ARG A 98 9.61 1.16 31.81
C ARG A 98 8.20 1.14 32.41
N ARG A 99 7.38 2.11 32.01
CA ARG A 99 5.99 2.34 32.44
C ARG A 99 5.28 3.14 31.34
N PRO A 100 3.95 3.06 31.22
CA PRO A 100 3.19 3.90 30.31
C PRO A 100 3.55 5.38 30.50
N LEU A 101 3.65 6.11 29.40
CA LEU A 101 3.73 7.57 29.43
C LEU A 101 2.32 8.09 29.71
N ASP A 102 2.20 8.90 30.76
CA ASP A 102 0.96 9.54 31.20
C ASP A 102 0.47 10.59 30.18
#